data_AF-A0A2X2UZ94-F1
#
_entry.id   AF-A0A2X2UZ94-F1
#
_cell.length_a   1.000
_cell.length_b   1.000
_cell.length_c   1.000
_cell.angle_alpha   90.00
_cell.angle_beta   90.00
_cell.angle_gamma   90.00
#
_symmetry.space_group_name_H-M   'P 1'
#
loop_
_entity.id
_entity.type
_entity.pdbx_description
1 polymer ?
#
loop_
_entity_poly.entity_id
_entity_poly.type
_entity_poly.pdbx_seq_one_letter_code
_entity_poly.pdbx_strand_id
1 'polypeptide(L)' 'MRIFGFCHPGAVIPVGKPQDEIAAMDAVLPGWCEFLTACQRGHYVLISREEAISNSFASLSLMVAQIQSHIAGRHLPEGK' A
#
# COMPACT_ATOMS: atom_id res chain seq x y z
N MET A 1 -14.46 -21.50 -9.61
CA MET A 1 -14.30 -20.16 -9.01
C MET A 1 -13.02 -20.16 -8.14
N ARG A 2 -11.86 -19.88 -8.75
CA ARG A 2 -10.54 -19.76 -8.09
C ARG A 2 -9.92 -18.48 -8.67
N ILE A 3 -9.90 -17.38 -7.90
CA ILE A 3 -9.32 -16.09 -8.32
C ILE A 3 -8.18 -15.64 -7.37
N PHE A 4 -7.81 -16.44 -6.37
CA PHE A 4 -6.77 -16.07 -5.37
C PHE A 4 -5.61 -17.08 -5.25
N GLY A 5 -5.28 -17.79 -6.32
CA GLY A 5 -4.11 -18.67 -6.33
C GLY A 5 -3.35 -18.51 -7.64
N PHE A 6 -2.05 -18.25 -7.54
CA PHE A 6 -1.07 -18.01 -8.61
C PHE A 6 -0.78 -16.54 -8.96
N CYS A 7 -0.05 -15.85 -8.08
CA CYS A 7 1.05 -15.00 -8.52
C CYS A 7 2.35 -15.59 -7.95
N HIS A 8 2.99 -16.46 -8.76
CA HIS A 8 4.32 -17.06 -8.63
C HIS A 8 4.64 -18.06 -7.46
N PRO A 9 5.10 -19.29 -7.75
CA PRO A 9 5.59 -20.24 -6.74
C PRO A 9 7.03 -19.86 -6.37
N GLY A 10 7.19 -18.97 -5.39
CA GLY A 10 8.52 -18.56 -4.91
C GLY A 10 8.60 -17.19 -4.25
N ALA A 11 7.54 -16.38 -4.30
CA ALA A 11 7.50 -15.13 -3.57
C ALA A 11 7.12 -15.38 -2.09
N VAL A 12 8.11 -15.82 -1.30
CA VAL A 12 8.12 -15.48 0.12
C VAL A 12 8.20 -13.96 0.15
N ILE A 13 7.10 -13.26 0.40
CA ILE A 13 7.15 -11.86 0.81
C ILE A 13 7.79 -11.93 2.21
N PRO A 14 9.09 -11.60 2.36
CA PRO A 14 9.66 -11.49 3.69
C PRO A 14 8.92 -10.33 4.38
N VAL A 15 9.05 -10.15 5.70
CA VAL A 15 8.58 -8.92 6.37
C VAL A 15 9.19 -7.72 5.63
N GLY A 16 8.41 -7.13 4.72
CA GLY A 16 8.92 -6.67 3.42
C GLY A 16 9.14 -5.18 3.42
N LYS A 17 10.25 -4.75 2.83
CA LYS A 17 10.52 -3.32 2.74
C LYS A 17 9.46 -2.69 1.84
N PRO A 18 9.10 -1.41 2.03
CA PRO A 18 8.10 -0.75 1.18
C PRO A 18 8.35 -0.87 -0.32
N GLN A 19 9.62 -0.99 -0.72
CA GLN A 19 10.06 -1.16 -2.10
C GLN A 19 9.63 -2.50 -2.71
N ASP A 20 9.52 -3.55 -1.90
CA ASP A 20 9.16 -4.89 -2.38
C ASP A 20 7.68 -4.93 -2.81
N GLU A 21 6.80 -4.25 -2.07
CA GLU A 21 5.38 -4.12 -2.41
C GLU A 21 5.18 -3.24 -3.66
N ILE A 22 6.00 -2.18 -3.84
CA ILE A 22 6.00 -1.36 -5.07
C ILE A 22 6.45 -2.19 -6.28
N ALA A 23 7.50 -3.00 -6.13
CA ALA A 23 7.99 -3.87 -7.19
C ALA A 23 6.97 -4.96 -7.55
N ALA A 24 6.27 -5.52 -6.56
CA ALA A 24 5.18 -6.46 -6.80
C ALA A 24 4.03 -5.79 -7.58
N MET A 25 3.71 -4.53 -7.30
CA MET A 25 2.71 -3.78 -8.05
C MET A 25 3.12 -3.51 -9.50
N ASP A 26 4.39 -3.17 -9.73
CA ASP A 26 4.92 -2.96 -11.08
C ASP A 26 4.95 -4.25 -11.91
N ALA A 27 5.18 -5.41 -11.28
CA ALA A 27 5.10 -6.71 -11.94
C ALA A 27 3.67 -7.08 -12.39
N VAL A 28 2.64 -6.59 -11.69
CA VAL A 28 1.23 -6.79 -12.08
C VAL A 28 0.84 -5.90 -13.25
N LEU A 29 1.23 -4.62 -13.18
CA LEU A 29 0.95 -3.64 -14.23
C LEU A 29 2.13 -2.66 -14.31
N PRO A 30 3.00 -2.80 -15.34
CA PRO A 30 4.07 -1.84 -15.56
C PRO A 30 3.50 -0.44 -15.76
N GLY A 31 4.02 0.55 -15.04
CA GLY A 31 3.53 1.92 -15.13
C GLY A 31 2.19 2.16 -14.40
N TRP A 32 1.80 1.30 -13.45
CA TRP A 32 0.57 1.43 -12.66
C TRP A 32 0.36 2.82 -12.02
N CYS A 33 1.45 3.53 -11.69
CA CYS A 33 1.39 4.86 -11.11
C CYS A 33 0.81 5.90 -12.09
N GLU A 34 1.03 5.74 -13.40
CA GLU A 34 0.43 6.59 -14.43
C GLU A 34 -1.07 6.33 -14.58
N PHE A 35 -1.56 5.15 -14.21
CA PHE A 35 -2.99 4.84 -14.26
C PHE A 35 -3.75 5.37 -13.04
N LEU A 36 -3.09 5.46 -11.88
CA LEU A 36 -3.71 5.91 -10.63
C LEU A 36 -3.43 7.38 -10.36
N THR A 37 -4.44 8.24 -10.49
CA THR A 37 -4.36 9.68 -10.15
C THR A 37 -3.82 9.91 -8.74
N ALA A 38 -4.17 9.04 -7.78
CA ALA A 38 -3.65 9.12 -6.42
C ALA A 38 -2.12 8.89 -6.37
N CYS A 39 -1.58 7.98 -7.17
CA CYS A 39 -0.14 7.75 -7.25
C CYS A 39 0.58 8.91 -7.94
N GLN A 40 0.05 9.39 -9.08
CA GLN A 40 0.60 10.57 -9.78
C GLN A 40 0.71 11.80 -8.86
N ARG A 41 -0.29 12.01 -8.00
CA ARG A 41 -0.35 13.13 -7.06
C ARG A 41 0.36 12.86 -5.72
N GLY A 42 1.05 11.72 -5.58
CA GLY A 42 1.79 11.37 -4.36
C GLY A 42 0.91 10.96 -3.16
N HIS A 43 -0.38 10.72 -3.37
CA HIS A 43 -1.36 10.28 -2.36
C HIS A 43 -1.44 8.75 -2.22
N TYR A 44 -0.53 7.99 -2.83
CA TYR A 44 -0.41 6.56 -2.55
C TYR A 44 0.34 6.35 -1.23
N VAL A 45 -0.22 5.54 -0.33
CA VAL A 45 0.29 5.30 1.03
C VAL A 45 0.39 3.80 1.28
N LEU A 46 1.55 3.37 1.78
CA LEU A 46 1.80 2.00 2.20
C LEU A 46 1.61 1.91 3.72
N ILE A 47 0.82 0.92 4.16
CA ILE A 47 0.53 0.65 5.57
C ILE A 47 0.97 -0.78 5.90
N SER A 48 1.33 -1.02 7.16
CA SER A 48 1.67 -2.36 7.64
C SER A 48 0.50 -3.32 7.46
N ARG A 49 0.76 -4.46 6.81
CA ARG A 49 -0.24 -5.50 6.57
C ARG A 49 -0.78 -6.07 7.87
N GLU A 50 0.09 -6.34 8.85
CA GLU A 50 -0.30 -6.95 10.14
C GLU A 50 -1.24 -6.05 10.93
N GLU A 51 -0.98 -4.74 10.92
CA GLU A 51 -1.84 -3.75 11.58
C GLU A 51 -3.16 -3.59 10.81
N ALA A 52 -3.12 -3.60 9.48
CA ALA A 52 -4.30 -3.38 8.65
C ALA A 52 -5.32 -4.54 8.67
N ILE A 53 -4.85 -5.78 8.82
CA ILE A 53 -5.74 -6.97 8.84
C ILE A 53 -6.20 -7.34 10.26
N SER A 54 -5.54 -6.81 11.29
CA SER A 54 -5.86 -7.11 12.67
C SER A 54 -7.15 -6.42 13.11
N ASN A 55 -8.03 -7.17 13.78
CA ASN A 55 -9.27 -6.65 14.33
C ASN A 55 -9.13 -6.19 15.79
N SER A 56 -7.91 -6.12 16.32
CA SER A 56 -7.67 -5.67 17.68
C SER A 56 -7.86 -4.15 17.80
N PHE A 57 -8.32 -3.70 18.98
CA PHE A 57 -8.47 -2.26 19.26
C PHE A 57 -7.12 -1.49 19.21
N ALA A 58 -6.01 -2.16 19.51
CA ALA A 58 -4.68 -1.58 19.39
C ALA A 58 -4.36 -1.25 17.92
N SER A 59 -4.58 -2.21 17.03
CA SER A 59 -4.39 -2.02 15.58
C SER A 59 -5.33 -0.97 15.00
N LEU A 60 -6.59 -0.94 15.45
CA LEU A 60 -7.53 0.11 15.05
C LEU A 60 -7.05 1.51 15.45
N SER A 61 -6.54 1.66 16.67
CA SER A 61 -6.02 2.95 17.17
C SER A 61 -4.82 3.42 16.34
N LEU A 62 -3.93 2.50 15.96
CA LEU A 62 -2.80 2.78 15.06
C LEU A 62 -3.28 3.21 13.67
N MET A 63 -4.24 2.49 13.09
CA MET A 63 -4.81 2.80 11.78
C MET A 63 -5.46 4.19 11.76
N VAL A 64 -6.21 4.56 12.80
CA VAL A 64 -6.81 5.90 12.91
C VAL A 64 -5.74 6.99 12.90
N ALA A 65 -4.66 6.83 13.67
CA ALA A 65 -3.57 7.80 13.69
C ALA A 65 -2.86 7.91 12.33
N GLN A 66 -2.61 6.77 11.66
CA GLN A 66 -2.02 6.72 10.32
C GLN A 66 -2.92 7.45 9.30
N ILE A 67 -4.22 7.13 9.25
CA ILE A 67 -5.19 7.78 8.36
C ILE A 67 -5.25 9.29 8.62
N GLN A 68 -5.36 9.71 9.88
CA GLN A 68 -5.42 11.14 10.22
C GLN A 68 -4.17 11.89 9.75
N SER A 69 -2.98 11.36 10.00
CA SER A 69 -1.73 12.01 9.58
C SER A 69 -1.57 12.07 8.06
N HIS A 70 -1.99 11.04 7.33
CA HIS A 70 -1.82 10.97 5.88
C HIS A 70 -2.89 11.73 5.10
N ILE A 71 -4.10 11.91 5.65
CA ILE A 71 -5.18 12.68 4.99
C ILE A 71 -5.12 14.16 5.37
N ALA A 72 -5.04 14.48 6.66
CA ALA A 72 -5.15 15.87 7.13
C ALA A 72 -3.78 16.54 7.35
N GLY A 73 -2.73 15.78 7.64
CA GLY A 73 -1.42 16.32 8.02
C GLY A 73 -0.39 16.39 6.89
N ARG A 74 -0.67 15.79 5.73
CA ARG A 74 0.29 15.67 4.62
C ARG A 74 -0.03 16.66 3.50
N HIS A 75 0.52 17.86 3.60
CA HIS A 75 0.52 18.81 2.48
C HIS A 75 1.54 18.36 1.43
N LEU A 76 1.04 17.82 0.33
CA LEU A 76 1.86 17.50 -0.85
C LEU A 76 1.84 18.71 -1.79
N PRO A 77 2.98 19.09 -2.39
CA PRO A 77 2.96 20.02 -3.50
C PRO A 77 2.14 19.41 -4.64
N GLU A 78 1.31 20.21 -5.32
CA GLU A 78 0.54 19.71 -6.46
C GLU A 78 1.50 19.11 -7.50
N GLY A 79 1.28 17.83 -7.82
CA GLY A 79 2.12 17.09 -8.76
C GLY A 79 2.15 17.78 -10.12
N LYS A 80 3.34 17.79 -10.75
CA LYS A 80 3.61 18.43 -12.04
C LYS A 80 2.81 17.82 -13.19
#